data_AF-A0A0M3J1B3-F1
#
_entry.id   AF-A0A0M3J1B3-F1
#
_cell.length_a   1.000
_cell.length_b   1.000
_cell.length_c   1.000
_cell.angle_alpha   90.00
_cell.angle_beta   90.00
_cell.angle_gamma   90.00
#
_symmetry.space_group_name_H-M   'P 1'
#
loop_
_entity.id
_entity.type
_entity.pdbx_description
1 polymer ?
#
loop_
_entity_poly.entity_id
_entity_poly.type
_entity_poly.pdbx_seq_one_letter_code
_entity_poly.pdbx_strand_id
1 'polypeptide(L)'
;MDDQNDDTRSAETMNRAVGQLLKRVLMVPPKHFTVEYTINPWMGGVVDKQKAFDQWNTLKSVIQKTGVEASEIFNAYTDSSIKSTNVLTLDQVQGLPDMVFVCNSGLVLNNKVYLSRFRHKERTGEQEHYLKWFKANGFETVGDDYPEFFEGGGDAVFSTYDTLWAAYGPRSSKSVSSYLENGECQVKIYLQLDSN
;
A
#
# COMPACT_ATOMS: atom_id res chain seq x y z
N MET A 1 46.35 1.43 -3.12
CA MET A 1 45.31 1.90 -4.05
C MET A 1 44.40 0.72 -4.23
N ASP A 2 43.25 0.70 -3.55
CA ASP A 2 42.10 -0.16 -3.85
C ASP A 2 41.02 0.21 -2.82
N ASP A 3 40.23 1.23 -3.15
CA ASP A 3 39.15 1.76 -2.30
C ASP A 3 38.00 2.26 -3.18
N GLN A 4 37.61 1.48 -4.19
CA GLN A 4 36.53 1.81 -5.14
C GLN A 4 35.48 0.71 -5.34
N ASN A 5 35.41 -0.31 -4.48
CA ASN A 5 34.52 -1.47 -4.66
C ASN A 5 33.32 -1.56 -3.70
N ASP A 6 33.14 -0.58 -2.79
CA ASP A 6 32.03 -0.61 -1.81
C ASP A 6 30.81 0.21 -2.26
N ASP A 7 31.03 1.36 -2.90
CA ASP A 7 29.97 2.26 -3.36
C ASP A 7 29.12 1.68 -4.51
N THR A 8 29.71 0.85 -5.38
CA THR A 8 29.01 0.24 -6.52
C THR A 8 28.01 -0.84 -6.08
N ARG A 9 28.34 -1.61 -5.04
CA ARG A 9 27.48 -2.67 -4.49
C ARG A 9 26.28 -2.09 -3.72
N SER A 10 26.48 -0.94 -3.09
CA SER A 10 25.43 -0.12 -2.44
C SER A 10 24.45 0.46 -3.47
N ALA A 11 24.96 1.09 -4.54
CA ALA A 11 24.14 1.68 -5.60
C ALA A 11 23.33 0.63 -6.40
N GLU A 12 23.89 -0.55 -6.68
CA GLU A 12 23.17 -1.67 -7.30
C GLU A 12 22.07 -2.25 -6.39
N THR A 13 22.30 -2.27 -5.07
CA THR A 13 21.31 -2.68 -4.07
C THR A 13 20.22 -1.61 -3.89
N MET A 14 20.57 -0.33 -4.00
CA MET A 14 19.62 0.79 -3.97
C MET A 14 18.75 0.87 -5.24
N ASN A 15 19.30 0.57 -6.42
CA ASN A 15 18.52 0.49 -7.67
C ASN A 15 17.55 -0.70 -7.69
N ARG A 16 17.80 -1.75 -6.90
CA ARG A 16 16.82 -2.82 -6.65
C ARG A 16 15.60 -2.36 -5.83
N ALA A 17 15.68 -1.24 -5.11
CA ALA A 17 14.73 -0.89 -4.04
C ALA A 17 13.47 -0.15 -4.49
N VAL A 18 13.55 0.68 -5.52
CA VAL A 18 12.40 1.50 -5.97
C VAL A 18 11.68 0.87 -7.16
N GLY A 19 12.43 0.07 -7.93
CA GLY A 19 12.01 -0.52 -9.21
C GLY A 19 12.04 -2.04 -9.24
N GLN A 20 11.94 -2.74 -8.10
CA GLN A 20 11.33 -4.06 -8.15
C GLN A 20 9.90 -3.82 -8.62
N LEU A 21 9.67 -4.01 -9.93
CA LEU A 21 8.38 -3.83 -10.59
C LEU A 21 7.28 -4.27 -9.64
N LEU A 22 6.19 -3.52 -9.58
CA LEU A 22 4.95 -3.94 -8.92
C LEU A 22 4.60 -5.36 -9.40
N LYS A 23 5.17 -6.40 -8.79
CA LYS A 23 4.99 -7.78 -9.24
C LYS A 23 3.56 -8.18 -8.95
N ARG A 24 3.01 -7.61 -7.86
CA ARG A 24 1.66 -7.83 -7.37
C ARG A 24 1.06 -6.51 -6.92
N VAL A 25 -0.18 -6.26 -7.32
CA VAL A 25 -1.01 -5.17 -6.80
C VAL A 25 -2.33 -5.77 -6.34
N LEU A 26 -2.74 -5.49 -5.10
CA LEU A 26 -4.06 -5.86 -4.62
C LEU A 26 -5.06 -4.75 -4.92
N MET A 27 -6.23 -5.11 -5.47
CA MET A 27 -7.34 -4.21 -5.70
C MET A 27 -8.65 -4.83 -5.20
N VAL A 28 -9.62 -4.00 -4.80
CA VAL A 28 -10.98 -4.43 -4.46
C VAL A 28 -11.94 -3.82 -5.48
N PRO A 29 -12.80 -4.61 -6.17
CA PRO A 29 -13.73 -4.10 -7.16
C PRO A 29 -14.89 -3.33 -6.48
N PRO A 30 -15.39 -2.23 -7.06
CA PRO A 30 -16.38 -1.35 -6.44
C PRO A 30 -17.82 -1.88 -6.53
N LYS A 31 -18.05 -3.16 -6.20
CA LYS A 31 -19.38 -3.82 -6.27
C LYS A 31 -20.42 -3.17 -5.35
N HIS A 32 -19.98 -2.63 -4.22
CA HIS A 32 -20.77 -1.99 -3.17
C HIS A 32 -20.26 -0.57 -2.86
N PHE A 33 -19.43 0.02 -3.72
CA PHE A 33 -18.92 1.38 -3.51
C PHE A 33 -20.04 2.42 -3.58
N THR A 34 -20.03 3.31 -2.60
CA THR A 34 -20.94 4.44 -2.46
C THR A 34 -20.35 5.42 -1.44
N VAL A 35 -20.90 6.62 -1.33
CA VAL A 35 -20.54 7.59 -0.30
C VAL A 35 -21.71 7.67 0.70
N GLU A 36 -21.61 6.89 1.78
CA GLU A 36 -22.67 6.77 2.81
C GLU A 36 -22.46 7.67 4.03
N TYR A 37 -21.26 8.23 4.18
CA TYR A 37 -20.83 9.02 5.33
C TYR A 37 -19.74 10.02 4.92
N THR A 38 -19.37 10.93 5.82
CA THR A 38 -18.35 11.95 5.59
C THR A 38 -17.28 11.86 6.68
N ILE A 39 -16.11 11.32 6.33
CA ILE A 39 -14.91 11.22 7.20
C ILE A 39 -13.69 11.96 6.61
N ASN A 40 -13.89 12.70 5.52
CA ASN A 40 -12.94 13.63 4.94
C ASN A 40 -13.69 14.69 4.09
N PRO A 41 -13.07 15.84 3.76
CA PRO A 41 -13.74 16.95 3.06
C PRO A 41 -14.24 16.65 1.64
N TRP A 42 -13.73 15.59 1.02
CA TRP A 42 -14.07 15.22 -0.36
C TRP A 42 -15.32 14.35 -0.45
N MET A 43 -15.79 13.80 0.68
CA MET A 43 -16.94 12.92 0.71
C MET A 43 -18.26 13.69 0.62
N GLY A 44 -18.99 13.44 -0.46
CA GLY A 44 -20.38 13.85 -0.67
C GLY A 44 -20.88 13.46 -2.06
N GLY A 45 -22.19 13.58 -2.28
CA GLY A 45 -22.82 13.32 -3.58
C GLY A 45 -23.27 11.88 -3.78
N VAL A 46 -23.69 11.58 -5.02
CA VAL A 46 -24.21 10.26 -5.42
C VAL A 46 -23.21 9.58 -6.34
N VAL A 47 -22.89 8.33 -6.04
CA VAL A 47 -22.00 7.51 -6.87
C VAL A 47 -22.75 6.91 -8.05
N ASP A 48 -22.28 7.18 -9.26
CA ASP A 48 -22.62 6.39 -10.44
C ASP A 48 -21.84 5.07 -10.39
N LYS A 49 -22.56 3.99 -10.05
CA LYS A 49 -21.97 2.67 -9.85
C LYS A 49 -21.37 2.09 -11.13
N GLN A 50 -22.01 2.33 -12.29
CA GLN A 50 -21.51 1.81 -13.56
C GLN A 50 -20.21 2.53 -13.93
N LYS A 51 -20.20 3.86 -13.83
CA LYS A 51 -19.02 4.67 -14.09
C LYS A 51 -17.86 4.32 -13.14
N ALA A 52 -18.13 4.10 -11.86
CA ALA A 52 -17.11 3.69 -10.89
C ALA A 52 -16.49 2.32 -11.28
N PHE A 53 -17.32 1.38 -11.71
CA PHE A 53 -16.87 0.07 -12.17
C PHE A 53 -16.02 0.16 -13.45
N ASP A 54 -16.42 0.98 -14.41
CA ASP A 54 -15.70 1.19 -15.67
C ASP A 54 -14.33 1.87 -15.45
N GLN A 55 -14.29 2.88 -14.57
CA GLN A 55 -13.05 3.54 -14.16
C GLN A 55 -12.11 2.56 -13.44
N TRP A 56 -12.63 1.72 -12.55
CA TRP A 56 -11.85 0.71 -11.85
C TRP A 56 -11.26 -0.34 -12.80
N ASN A 57 -12.06 -0.85 -13.75
CA ASN A 57 -11.58 -1.79 -14.77
C ASN A 57 -10.48 -1.17 -15.65
N THR A 58 -10.63 0.12 -15.97
CA THR A 58 -9.63 0.87 -16.73
C THR A 58 -8.31 0.94 -15.95
N LEU A 59 -8.36 1.34 -14.67
CA LEU A 59 -7.18 1.37 -13.79
C LEU A 59 -6.52 0.00 -13.68
N LYS A 60 -7.30 -1.06 -13.41
CA LYS A 60 -6.81 -2.44 -13.34
C LYS A 60 -6.07 -2.85 -14.62
N SER A 61 -6.67 -2.58 -15.78
CA SER A 61 -6.09 -2.90 -17.08
C SER A 61 -4.77 -2.16 -17.33
N VAL A 62 -4.71 -0.87 -16.97
CA VAL A 62 -3.47 -0.08 -17.07
C VAL A 62 -2.39 -0.65 -16.15
N ILE A 63 -2.70 -0.93 -14.88
CA ILE A 63 -1.75 -1.53 -13.93
C ILE A 63 -1.22 -2.86 -14.43
N GLN A 64 -2.08 -3.75 -14.95
CA GLN A 64 -1.65 -5.04 -15.50
C GLN A 64 -0.62 -4.88 -16.62
N LYS A 65 -0.75 -3.83 -17.44
CA LYS A 65 0.16 -3.53 -18.55
C LYS A 65 1.49 -2.88 -18.11
N THR A 66 1.56 -2.23 -16.95
CA THR A 66 2.81 -1.52 -16.55
C THR A 66 4.00 -2.45 -16.39
N GLY A 67 3.79 -3.73 -16.06
CA GLY A 67 4.86 -4.73 -16.02
C GLY A 67 5.52 -4.96 -17.39
N VAL A 68 4.80 -4.73 -18.49
CA VAL A 68 5.33 -4.79 -19.87
C VAL A 68 6.23 -3.57 -20.13
N GLU A 69 5.68 -2.37 -19.95
CA GLU A 69 6.36 -1.10 -20.27
C GLU A 69 7.63 -0.89 -19.42
N ALA A 70 7.59 -1.25 -18.12
CA ALA A 70 8.76 -1.16 -17.25
C ALA A 70 9.88 -2.12 -17.69
N SER A 71 9.54 -3.28 -18.26
CA SER A 71 10.51 -4.24 -18.78
C SER A 71 11.21 -3.73 -20.06
N GLU A 72 10.50 -2.97 -20.91
CA GLU A 72 11.06 -2.40 -22.14
C GLU A 72 11.93 -1.15 -21.88
N ILE A 73 11.58 -0.34 -20.89
CA ILE A 73 12.29 0.90 -20.54
C ILE A 73 13.58 0.62 -19.73
N PHE A 74 13.56 -0.38 -18.83
CA PHE A 74 14.68 -0.69 -17.92
C PHE A 74 15.46 -1.96 -18.32
N ASN A 75 15.78 -2.12 -19.61
CA ASN A 75 16.43 -3.30 -20.21
C ASN A 75 17.72 -3.83 -19.55
N ALA A 76 18.34 -3.12 -18.60
CA ALA A 76 19.58 -3.56 -17.93
C ALA A 76 19.37 -4.16 -16.53
N TYR A 77 18.21 -3.96 -15.89
CA TYR A 77 18.01 -4.29 -14.47
C TYR A 77 16.66 -4.94 -14.13
N THR A 78 15.73 -5.01 -15.08
CA THR A 78 14.46 -5.71 -14.89
C THR A 78 14.59 -7.19 -15.24
N ASP A 79 14.01 -8.03 -14.39
CA ASP A 79 13.86 -9.45 -14.64
C ASP A 79 12.97 -9.63 -15.89
N SER A 80 13.59 -10.05 -17.00
CA SER A 80 12.94 -10.24 -18.30
C SER A 80 11.84 -11.31 -18.30
N SER A 81 11.62 -12.01 -17.17
CA SER A 81 10.48 -12.90 -16.97
C SER A 81 9.19 -12.18 -16.56
N ILE A 82 9.24 -10.91 -16.14
CA ILE A 82 8.05 -10.14 -15.78
C ILE A 82 7.37 -9.63 -17.06
N LYS A 83 6.33 -10.33 -17.49
CA LYS A 83 5.54 -9.98 -18.68
C LYS A 83 4.33 -9.09 -18.36
N SER A 84 3.99 -8.90 -17.09
CA SER A 84 2.88 -8.06 -16.63
C SER A 84 2.90 -7.93 -15.10
N THR A 85 2.23 -6.90 -14.59
CA THR A 85 1.94 -6.77 -13.16
C THR A 85 0.78 -7.71 -12.80
N ASN A 86 0.95 -8.57 -11.79
CA ASN A 86 -0.13 -9.43 -11.34
C ASN A 86 -1.12 -8.64 -10.48
N VAL A 87 -2.29 -8.32 -11.02
CA VAL A 87 -3.36 -7.70 -10.21
C VAL A 87 -4.18 -8.78 -9.51
N LEU A 88 -4.01 -8.85 -8.19
CA LEU A 88 -4.79 -9.68 -7.29
C LEU A 88 -6.07 -8.95 -6.88
N THR A 89 -7.11 -9.71 -6.54
CA THR A 89 -8.36 -9.13 -6.08
C THR A 89 -8.85 -9.74 -4.77
N LEU A 90 -9.41 -8.88 -3.93
CA LEU A 90 -10.27 -9.25 -2.79
C LEU A 90 -11.69 -8.78 -3.12
N ASP A 91 -12.69 -9.63 -2.90
CA ASP A 91 -14.08 -9.23 -3.08
C ASP A 91 -14.50 -8.17 -2.06
N GLN A 92 -15.22 -7.15 -2.53
CA GLN A 92 -15.77 -6.13 -1.66
C GLN A 92 -16.88 -6.71 -0.78
N VAL A 93 -16.89 -6.32 0.48
CA VAL A 93 -17.94 -6.69 1.43
C VAL A 93 -19.02 -5.61 1.47
N GLN A 94 -20.27 -6.04 1.45
CA GLN A 94 -21.42 -5.14 1.57
C GLN A 94 -21.39 -4.41 2.93
N GLY A 95 -21.67 -3.11 2.92
CA GLY A 95 -21.61 -2.25 4.11
C GLY A 95 -20.22 -1.69 4.41
N LEU A 96 -19.20 -2.05 3.62
CA LEU A 96 -17.85 -1.49 3.71
C LEU A 96 -17.48 -0.83 2.36
N PRO A 97 -18.05 0.35 2.05
CA PRO A 97 -17.87 0.99 0.75
C PRO A 97 -16.40 1.36 0.49
N ASP A 98 -15.65 1.75 1.52
CA ASP A 98 -14.27 2.23 1.42
C ASP A 98 -13.22 1.11 1.27
N MET A 99 -13.61 -0.17 1.26
CA MET A 99 -12.68 -1.28 0.96
C MET A 99 -12.01 -1.16 -0.42
N VAL A 100 -12.54 -0.34 -1.33
CA VAL A 100 -11.89 -0.06 -2.62
C VAL A 100 -10.54 0.66 -2.45
N PHE A 101 -10.32 1.35 -1.33
CA PHE A 101 -9.09 2.07 -1.01
C PHE A 101 -8.09 1.16 -0.28
N VAL A 102 -7.63 0.13 -1.00
CA VAL A 102 -6.74 -0.94 -0.50
C VAL A 102 -5.41 -0.40 0.04
N CYS A 103 -4.94 0.77 -0.41
CA CYS A 103 -3.73 1.39 0.12
C CYS A 103 -3.78 1.58 1.64
N ASN A 104 -4.98 1.77 2.21
CA ASN A 104 -5.16 1.88 3.65
C ASN A 104 -5.32 0.55 4.38
N SER A 105 -5.19 -0.61 3.72
CA SER A 105 -5.30 -1.92 4.37
C SER A 105 -4.08 -2.28 5.22
N GLY A 106 -2.93 -1.71 4.88
CA GLY A 106 -1.68 -1.89 5.58
C GLY A 106 -0.50 -1.36 4.76
N LEU A 107 0.69 -1.41 5.35
CA LEU A 107 1.95 -1.09 4.70
C LEU A 107 2.71 -2.39 4.43
N VAL A 108 3.10 -2.63 3.18
CA VAL A 108 3.77 -3.87 2.77
C VAL A 108 5.26 -3.63 2.60
N LEU A 109 6.07 -4.55 3.14
CA LEU A 109 7.51 -4.64 2.88
C LEU A 109 7.87 -6.12 2.74
N ASN A 110 8.42 -6.52 1.60
CA ASN A 110 8.70 -7.92 1.27
C ASN A 110 7.45 -8.81 1.43
N ASN A 111 7.50 -9.81 2.31
CA ASN A 111 6.39 -10.71 2.60
C ASN A 111 5.66 -10.34 3.92
N LYS A 112 5.94 -9.17 4.49
CA LYS A 112 5.33 -8.68 5.72
C LYS A 112 4.36 -7.55 5.41
N VAL A 113 3.24 -7.52 6.12
CA VAL A 113 2.28 -6.42 6.11
C VAL A 113 2.07 -5.91 7.53
N TYR A 114 2.27 -4.60 7.71
CA TYR A 114 1.85 -3.87 8.89
C TYR A 114 0.40 -3.49 8.69
N LEU A 115 -0.50 -4.21 9.35
CA LEU A 115 -1.94 -4.04 9.18
C LEU A 115 -2.39 -2.69 9.71
N SER A 116 -3.38 -2.14 9.04
CA SER A 116 -4.04 -0.94 9.52
C SER A 116 -4.96 -1.21 10.69
N ARG A 117 -5.07 -0.20 11.55
CA ARG A 117 -6.12 -0.04 12.56
C ARG A 117 -6.79 1.31 12.32
N PHE A 118 -7.95 1.27 11.66
CA PHE A 118 -8.66 2.47 11.21
C PHE A 118 -9.15 3.35 12.36
N ARG A 119 -9.03 4.67 12.21
CA ARG A 119 -9.51 5.64 13.20
C ARG A 119 -11.03 5.77 13.19
N HIS A 120 -11.61 5.80 12.00
CA HIS A 120 -13.03 6.00 11.82
C HIS A 120 -13.79 4.67 11.92
N LYS A 121 -14.82 4.64 12.79
CA LYS A 121 -15.63 3.43 13.05
C LYS A 121 -16.19 2.82 11.76
N GLU A 122 -16.50 3.67 10.78
CA GLU A 122 -17.06 3.32 9.49
C GLU A 122 -16.15 2.39 8.67
N ARG A 123 -14.83 2.43 8.91
CA ARG A 123 -13.83 1.58 8.23
C ARG A 123 -13.28 0.45 9.11
N THR A 124 -13.59 0.42 10.40
CA THR A 124 -13.02 -0.58 11.34
C THR A 124 -13.35 -2.02 10.94
N GLY A 125 -14.51 -2.26 10.31
CA GLY A 125 -14.89 -3.59 9.81
C GLY A 125 -14.01 -4.11 8.68
N GLU A 126 -13.22 -3.27 8.01
CA GLU A 126 -12.38 -3.68 6.88
C GLU A 126 -11.17 -4.52 7.32
N GLN A 127 -10.63 -4.27 8.52
CA GLN A 127 -9.37 -4.85 8.99
C GLN A 127 -9.40 -6.39 8.96
N GLU A 128 -10.50 -7.00 9.43
CA GLU A 128 -10.64 -8.45 9.50
C GLU A 128 -10.57 -9.10 8.11
N HIS A 129 -11.16 -8.46 7.09
CA HIS A 129 -11.16 -8.98 5.72
C HIS A 129 -9.78 -8.92 5.09
N TYR A 130 -9.05 -7.82 5.29
CA TYR A 130 -7.67 -7.71 4.83
C TYR A 130 -6.74 -8.67 5.57
N LEU A 131 -6.85 -8.78 6.89
CA LEU A 131 -6.09 -9.73 7.70
C LEU A 131 -6.26 -11.17 7.18
N LYS A 132 -7.50 -11.61 6.95
CA LYS A 132 -7.79 -12.94 6.40
C LYS A 132 -7.18 -13.12 5.02
N TRP A 133 -7.32 -12.11 4.15
CA TRP A 133 -6.77 -12.18 2.79
C TRP A 133 -5.24 -12.26 2.79
N PHE A 134 -4.56 -11.42 3.56
CA PHE A 134 -3.09 -11.41 3.64
C PHE A 134 -2.56 -12.74 4.18
N LYS A 135 -3.13 -13.27 5.27
CA LYS A 135 -2.76 -14.58 5.82
C LYS A 135 -2.98 -15.70 4.81
N ALA A 136 -4.12 -15.71 4.09
CA ALA A 136 -4.41 -16.71 3.07
C ALA A 136 -3.47 -16.65 1.85
N ASN A 137 -2.85 -15.49 1.60
CA ASN A 137 -1.90 -15.27 0.50
C ASN A 137 -0.43 -15.35 0.95
N GLY A 138 -0.17 -15.84 2.17
CA GLY A 138 1.17 -16.16 2.66
C GLY A 138 1.94 -14.98 3.26
N PHE A 139 1.30 -13.84 3.51
CA PHE A 139 1.94 -12.70 4.16
C PHE A 139 2.02 -12.91 5.67
N GLU A 140 3.14 -12.50 6.27
CA GLU A 140 3.26 -12.31 7.71
C GLU A 140 2.56 -11.00 8.09
N THR A 141 1.63 -11.05 9.03
CA THR A 141 0.87 -9.87 9.48
C THR A 141 1.38 -9.37 10.81
N VAL A 142 1.58 -8.05 10.93
CA VAL A 142 1.98 -7.36 12.16
C VAL A 142 0.94 -6.30 12.50
N GLY A 143 0.64 -6.10 13.78
CA GLY A 143 -0.18 -4.99 14.24
C GLY A 143 -1.68 -5.18 14.13
N ASP A 144 -2.16 -6.42 14.07
CA ASP A 144 -3.59 -6.74 14.23
C ASP A 144 -4.12 -6.30 15.60
N ASP A 145 -3.24 -6.13 16.59
CA ASP A 145 -3.51 -5.71 17.96
C ASP A 145 -2.96 -4.33 18.34
N TYR A 146 -2.58 -3.48 17.36
CA TYR A 146 -2.02 -2.17 17.67
C TYR A 146 -2.89 -1.41 18.69
N PRO A 147 -2.29 -0.78 19.72
CA PRO A 147 -3.04 -0.03 20.71
C PRO A 147 -3.64 1.25 20.11
N GLU A 148 -3.06 1.74 19.02
CA GLU A 148 -3.28 3.05 18.43
C GLU A 148 -3.50 2.97 16.92
N PHE A 149 -4.03 4.04 16.34
CA PHE A 149 -4.47 4.03 14.93
C PHE A 149 -3.31 4.09 13.94
N PHE A 150 -3.46 3.37 12.84
CA PHE A 150 -2.54 3.36 11.70
C PHE A 150 -3.34 3.06 10.43
N GLU A 151 -3.20 3.88 9.39
CA GLU A 151 -3.94 3.70 8.13
C GLU A 151 -3.03 3.34 6.94
N GLY A 152 -1.98 2.56 7.23
CA GLY A 152 -1.25 1.78 6.25
C GLY A 152 -0.50 2.61 5.21
N GLY A 153 -0.46 2.09 3.98
CA GLY A 153 0.16 2.70 2.81
C GLY A 153 -0.37 4.10 2.45
N GLY A 154 -1.52 4.50 2.99
CA GLY A 154 -2.05 5.86 2.79
C GLY A 154 -1.35 6.92 3.61
N ASP A 155 -0.81 6.54 4.77
CA ASP A 155 -0.10 7.45 5.69
C ASP A 155 1.40 7.13 5.80
N ALA A 156 1.86 5.99 5.28
CA ALA A 156 3.25 5.61 5.30
C ALA A 156 3.68 4.95 3.99
N VAL A 157 4.93 5.14 3.59
CA VAL A 157 5.50 4.54 2.38
C VAL A 157 6.97 4.26 2.56
N PHE A 158 7.39 3.06 2.11
CA PHE A 158 8.80 2.76 1.91
C PHE A 158 9.21 3.31 0.55
N SER A 159 10.04 4.36 0.52
CA SER A 159 10.61 4.84 -0.74
C SER A 159 11.73 3.94 -1.23
N THR A 160 12.36 3.21 -0.31
CA THR A 160 13.39 2.19 -0.52
C THR A 160 13.24 1.12 0.57
N TYR A 161 14.00 0.02 0.51
CA TYR A 161 13.98 -1.02 1.55
C TYR A 161 14.43 -0.52 2.93
N ASP A 162 15.23 0.54 2.96
CA ASP A 162 15.83 1.09 4.18
C ASP A 162 15.24 2.45 4.60
N THR A 163 14.39 3.08 3.78
CA THR A 163 13.82 4.41 4.05
C THR A 163 12.30 4.38 4.17
N LEU A 164 11.81 4.65 5.38
CA LEU A 164 10.39 4.81 5.71
C LEU A 164 10.02 6.27 5.85
N TRP A 165 8.98 6.68 5.12
CA TRP A 165 8.24 7.91 5.36
C TRP A 165 6.94 7.55 6.07
N ALA A 166 6.68 8.15 7.23
CA ALA A 166 5.44 7.90 7.97
C ALA A 166 4.87 9.22 8.49
N ALA A 167 3.63 9.49 8.09
CA ALA A 167 2.88 10.65 8.54
C ALA A 167 2.02 10.30 9.76
N TYR A 168 1.76 11.29 10.61
CA TYR A 168 0.83 11.18 11.73
C TYR A 168 0.00 12.45 11.88
N GLY A 169 -1.17 12.34 12.53
CA GLY A 169 -2.08 13.45 12.77
C GLY A 169 -3.54 13.04 12.58
N PRO A 170 -4.21 13.44 11.49
CA PRO A 170 -5.65 13.20 11.32
C PRO A 170 -6.07 11.73 11.32
N ARG A 171 -5.21 10.82 10.86
CA ARG A 171 -5.50 9.39 10.70
C ARG A 171 -4.59 8.53 11.58
N SER A 172 -3.31 8.39 11.24
CA SER A 172 -2.36 7.62 12.05
C SER A 172 -1.88 8.35 13.32
N SER A 173 -1.73 7.60 14.42
CA SER A 173 -1.20 8.08 15.71
C SER A 173 0.33 8.07 15.72
N LYS A 174 0.97 9.11 16.26
CA LYS A 174 2.45 9.22 16.32
C LYS A 174 3.13 8.02 17.00
N SER A 175 2.51 7.47 18.04
CA SER A 175 3.06 6.33 18.80
C SER A 175 3.18 5.06 17.97
N VAL A 176 2.36 4.89 16.92
CA VAL A 176 2.36 3.68 16.09
C VAL A 176 3.64 3.53 15.28
N SER A 177 4.32 4.64 15.00
CA SER A 177 5.60 4.67 14.29
C SER A 177 6.65 3.75 14.89
N SER A 178 6.67 3.60 16.23
CA SER A 178 7.61 2.71 16.93
C SER A 178 7.42 1.22 16.61
N TYR A 179 6.25 0.83 16.10
CA TYR A 179 5.93 -0.55 15.71
C TYR A 179 6.17 -0.82 14.21
N LEU A 180 6.27 0.24 13.40
CA LEU A 180 6.60 0.15 11.98
C LEU A 180 8.10 -0.07 11.75
N GLU A 181 8.87 -0.04 12.83
CA GLU A 181 10.32 -0.22 12.84
C GLU A 181 10.66 -1.70 12.62
N ASN A 182 10.77 -2.13 11.37
CA ASN A 182 11.60 -3.29 11.04
C ASN A 182 13.05 -2.88 11.29
N GLY A 183 13.81 -3.66 12.07
CA GLY A 183 15.23 -3.42 12.35
C GLY A 183 16.13 -3.31 11.11
N GLU A 184 15.60 -3.61 9.92
CA GLU A 184 16.24 -3.38 8.61
C GLU A 184 16.09 -1.94 8.08
N CYS A 185 15.11 -1.17 8.56
CA CYS A 185 14.89 0.22 8.14
C CYS A 185 15.83 1.17 8.91
N GLN A 186 16.76 1.79 8.20
CA GLN A 186 17.80 2.65 8.76
C GLN A 186 17.40 4.13 8.79
N VAL A 187 16.63 4.59 7.79
CA VAL A 187 16.22 5.99 7.66
C VAL A 187 14.71 6.10 7.89
N LYS A 188 14.32 6.90 8.89
CA LYS A 188 12.92 7.09 9.28
C LYS A 188 12.59 8.57 9.29
N ILE A 189 11.58 8.96 8.52
CA ILE A 189 11.16 10.35 8.39
C ILE A 189 9.71 10.45 8.84
N TYR A 190 9.49 11.20 9.91
CA TYR A 190 8.17 11.38 10.51
C TYR A 190 7.62 12.77 10.19
N LEU A 191 6.44 12.80 9.58
CA LEU A 191 5.79 14.03 9.14
C LEU A 191 4.53 14.25 9.97
N GLN A 192 4.46 15.38 10.67
CA GLN A 192 3.21 15.79 11.31
C GLN A 192 2.32 16.47 10.28
N LEU A 193 1.10 15.97 10.13
CA LEU A 193 0.07 16.61 9.32
C LEU A 193 -0.85 17.41 10.23
N ASP A 194 -1.13 18.64 9.82
CA ASP A 194 -2.12 19.47 10.49
C ASP A 194 -3.53 19.00 10.14
N SER A 195 -4.46 19.21 11.07
CA SER A 195 -5.88 19.00 10.81
C SER A 195 -6.39 20.22 10.07
N ASN A 196 -6.91 20.04 8.85
CA ASN A 196 -7.63 21.09 8.14
C ASN A 196 -9.02 21.30 8.74
#